data_AF-A0A7Y5DVM6-F1
#
_entry.id   AF-A0A7Y5DVM6-F1
#
_cell.length_a   1.000
_cell.length_b   1.000
_cell.length_c   1.000
_cell.angle_alpha   90.00
_cell.angle_beta   90.00
_cell.angle_gamma   90.00
#
_symmetry.space_group_name_H-M   'P 1'
#
loop_
_entity.id
_entity.type
_entity.pdbx_description
1 polymer ?
#
loop_
_entity_poly.entity_id
_entity_poly.type
_entity_poly.pdbx_seq_one_letter_code
_entity_poly.pdbx_strand_id
1 'polypeptide(L)'
;MTRVGILDHFEAASAVLASVRDVVHERAVGREQPRWCEERGWTTFLRDMPDVEVLRAERDGLGALLETMRDAPASLTALARGVARIVDLP
;
A
#
# COMPACT_ATOMS: atom_id res chain seq x y z
N MET A 1 4.40 -24.06 -12.79
CA MET A 1 5.18 -22.81 -12.69
C MET A 1 6.54 -23.02 -13.34
N THR A 2 6.90 -22.28 -14.39
CA THR A 2 8.21 -22.41 -15.05
C THR A 2 9.27 -21.62 -14.26
N ARG A 3 10.56 -21.96 -14.43
CA ARG A 3 11.68 -21.23 -13.80
C ARG A 3 11.66 -19.73 -14.09
N VAL A 4 11.16 -19.35 -15.28
CA VAL A 4 10.96 -17.94 -15.69
C VAL A 4 9.88 -17.28 -14.82
N GLY A 5 8.72 -17.92 -14.64
CA GLY A 5 7.65 -17.36 -13.80
C GLY A 5 8.02 -17.21 -12.31
N ILE A 6 8.95 -18.02 -11.78
CA ILE A 6 9.45 -17.87 -10.40
C ILE A 6 10.34 -16.63 -10.27
N LEU A 7 11.22 -16.39 -11.24
CA LEU A 7 12.12 -15.23 -11.22
C LEU A 7 11.33 -13.93 -11.37
N ASP A 8 10.38 -13.89 -12.31
CA ASP A 8 9.50 -12.72 -12.50
C ASP A 8 8.70 -12.42 -11.22
N HIS A 9 8.22 -13.45 -10.52
CA HIS A 9 7.51 -13.28 -9.25
C HIS A 9 8.43 -12.76 -8.13
N PHE A 10 9.63 -13.34 -8.01
CA PHE A 10 10.60 -12.89 -7.02
C PHE A 10 11.00 -11.43 -7.24
N GLU A 11 11.19 -11.02 -8.50
CA GLU A 11 11.50 -9.64 -8.87
C GLU A 11 10.34 -8.70 -8.53
N ALA A 12 9.11 -9.08 -8.85
CA ALA A 12 7.92 -8.29 -8.51
C ALA A 12 7.74 -8.12 -6.99
N ALA A 13 7.88 -9.21 -6.22
CA ALA A 13 7.81 -9.18 -4.76
C ALA A 13 8.93 -8.34 -4.15
N SER A 14 10.16 -8.50 -4.64
CA SER A 14 11.31 -7.72 -4.20
C SER A 14 11.15 -6.23 -4.49
N ALA A 15 10.59 -5.87 -5.65
CA ALA A 15 10.33 -4.48 -6.01
C ALA A 15 9.31 -3.83 -5.06
N VAL A 16 8.21 -4.53 -4.73
CA VAL A 16 7.22 -4.02 -3.78
C VAL A 16 7.83 -3.87 -2.39
N LEU A 17 8.56 -4.88 -1.89
CA LEU A 17 9.23 -4.81 -0.60
C LEU A 17 10.26 -3.68 -0.53
N ALA A 18 11.05 -3.49 -1.58
CA ALA A 18 12.00 -2.38 -1.67
C ALA A 18 11.27 -1.03 -1.63
N SER A 19 10.12 -0.92 -2.30
CA SER A 19 9.31 0.30 -2.35
C SER A 19 8.63 0.69 -1.04
N VAL A 20 8.58 -0.21 -0.05
CA VAL A 20 7.99 0.04 1.29
C VAL A 20 9.00 -0.15 2.42
N ARG A 21 10.30 -0.18 2.10
CA ARG A 21 11.36 -0.42 3.09
C ARG A 21 11.37 0.64 4.20
N ASP A 22 11.14 1.90 3.83
CA ASP A 22 10.98 3.04 4.73
C ASP A 22 9.80 2.86 5.70
N VAL A 23 8.66 2.37 5.23
CA VAL A 23 7.48 2.05 6.06
C VAL A 23 7.82 1.00 7.14
N VAL A 24 8.64 0.00 6.78
CA VAL A 24 9.08 -1.04 7.73
C VAL A 24 10.14 -0.50 8.70
N HIS A 25 11.05 0.37 8.25
CA HIS A 25 12.10 0.95 9.10
C HIS A 25 11.56 1.99 10.07
N GLU A 26 10.63 2.83 9.62
CA GLU A 26 9.99 3.88 10.41
C GLU A 26 8.52 3.52 10.62
N ARG A 27 8.29 2.53 11.47
CA ARG A 27 6.93 2.15 11.85
C ARG A 27 6.24 3.33 12.53
N ALA A 28 5.01 3.62 12.12
CA ALA A 28 4.18 4.63 12.79
C ALA A 28 3.95 4.24 14.26
N VAL A 29 4.36 5.13 15.18
CA VAL A 29 4.16 4.96 16.63
C VAL A 29 3.52 6.23 17.18
N GLY A 30 2.44 6.08 17.94
CA GLY A 30 1.74 7.21 18.55
C GLY A 30 0.90 8.01 17.56
N ARG A 31 0.90 9.34 17.69
CA ARG A 31 0.06 10.26 16.91
C ARG A 31 0.82 11.07 15.87
N GLU A 32 2.15 10.94 15.81
CA GLU A 32 2.97 11.66 14.85
C GLU A 32 2.89 11.03 13.47
N GLN A 33 2.84 11.87 12.44
CA GLN A 33 2.89 11.43 11.04
C GLN A 33 4.30 10.91 10.72
N PRO A 34 4.45 9.70 10.16
CA PRO A 34 5.76 9.23 9.71
C PRO A 34 6.26 10.05 8.51
N ARG A 35 7.58 10.21 8.39
CA ARG A 35 8.18 11.00 7.29
C ARG A 35 7.86 10.40 5.92
N TRP A 36 7.93 9.08 5.78
CA TRP A 36 7.58 8.41 4.52
C TRP A 36 6.14 8.73 4.07
N CYS A 37 5.21 8.97 5.00
CA CYS A 37 3.83 9.28 4.67
C CYS A 37 3.70 10.69 4.09
N GLU A 38 4.47 11.62 4.63
CA GLU A 38 4.53 13.01 4.17
C GLU A 38 5.27 13.14 2.84
N GLU A 39 6.45 12.53 2.73
CA GLU A 39 7.27 12.53 1.51
C GLU A 39 6.52 11.96 0.29
N ARG A 40 5.61 11.02 0.53
CA ARG A 40 4.78 10.40 -0.52
C ARG A 40 3.47 11.14 -0.78
N GLY A 41 3.19 12.21 -0.02
CA GLY A 41 1.96 13.00 -0.15
C GLY A 41 0.70 12.24 0.30
N TRP A 42 0.84 11.25 1.18
CA TRP A 42 -0.29 10.43 1.64
C TRP A 42 -0.96 10.99 2.90
N THR A 43 -0.26 11.86 3.64
CA THR A 43 -0.70 12.30 4.97
C THR A 43 -2.08 12.92 4.97
N THR A 44 -2.35 13.92 4.12
CA THR A 44 -3.67 14.58 4.08
C THR A 44 -4.77 13.58 3.73
N PHE A 45 -4.57 12.76 2.70
CA PHE A 45 -5.54 11.76 2.29
C PHE A 45 -5.85 10.74 3.39
N LEU A 46 -4.82 10.17 4.03
CA LEU A 46 -5.01 9.17 5.09
C LEU A 46 -5.57 9.78 6.38
N ARG A 47 -5.20 11.03 6.70
CA ARG A 47 -5.66 11.73 7.90
C ARG A 47 -7.11 12.18 7.79
N ASP A 48 -7.51 12.67 6.63
CA ASP A 48 -8.85 13.22 6.40
C ASP A 48 -9.85 12.12 6.01
N MET A 49 -9.41 10.86 6.01
CA MET A 49 -10.26 9.71 5.73
C MET A 49 -11.38 9.62 6.77
N PRO A 50 -12.66 9.63 6.36
CA PRO A 50 -13.78 9.51 7.30
C PRO A 50 -13.71 8.19 8.08
N ASP A 51 -14.10 8.20 9.36
CA ASP A 51 -14.10 7.00 10.21
C ASP A 51 -14.86 5.82 9.58
N VAL A 52 -15.94 6.09 8.85
CA VAL A 52 -16.69 5.05 8.12
C VAL A 52 -15.84 4.37 7.03
N GLU A 53 -14.99 5.12 6.35
CA GLU A 53 -14.07 4.59 5.34
C GLU A 53 -12.89 3.87 5.99
N VAL A 54 -12.41 4.35 7.15
CA VAL A 54 -11.42 3.63 7.96
C VAL A 54 -11.95 2.25 8.36
N LEU A 55 -13.18 2.19 8.89
CA LEU A 55 -13.83 0.92 9.26
C LEU A 55 -13.99 -0.03 8.07
N ARG A 56 -14.30 0.51 6.88
CA ARG A 56 -14.35 -0.29 5.64
C ARG A 56 -12.98 -0.80 5.24
N ALA A 57 -11.94 0.04 5.32
CA ALA A 57 -10.57 -0.33 5.02
C ALA A 57 -10.02 -1.40 5.98
N GLU A 58 -10.41 -1.37 7.26
CA GLU A 58 -10.06 -2.41 8.23
C GLU A 58 -10.74 -3.75 7.94
N ARG A 59 -12.00 -3.72 7.47
CA ARG A 59 -12.78 -4.91 7.16
C ARG A 59 -12.37 -5.56 5.84
N ASP A 60 -12.27 -4.76 4.78
CA ASP A 60 -12.13 -5.24 3.39
C ASP A 60 -10.70 -5.07 2.84
N GLY A 61 -9.83 -4.39 3.60
CA GLY A 61 -8.50 -3.99 3.16
C GLY A 61 -8.51 -2.63 2.45
N LEU A 62 -7.57 -1.76 2.83
CA LEU A 62 -7.40 -0.45 2.22
C LEU A 62 -7.20 -0.53 0.69
N GLY A 63 -6.50 -1.56 0.21
CA GLY A 63 -6.24 -1.72 -1.22
C GLY A 63 -7.50 -1.84 -2.07
N ALA A 64 -8.50 -2.59 -1.62
CA ALA A 64 -9.78 -2.73 -2.32
C ALA A 64 -10.56 -1.40 -2.32
N LEU A 65 -10.45 -0.64 -1.23
CA LEU A 65 -11.16 0.63 -1.08
C LEU A 65 -10.59 1.73 -1.98
N LEU A 66 -9.26 1.81 -2.11
CA LEU A 66 -8.55 2.82 -2.90
C LEU A 66 -8.98 2.86 -4.37
N GLU A 67 -9.39 1.73 -4.95
CA GLU A 67 -9.88 1.65 -6.34
C GLU A 67 -11.19 2.41 -6.55
N THR A 68 -11.94 2.67 -5.48
CA THR A 68 -13.26 3.32 -5.52
C THR A 68 -13.22 4.79 -5.11
N MET A 69 -12.09 5.26 -4.60
CA MET A 69 -11.91 6.62 -4.07
C MET A 69 -11.34 7.54 -5.15
N ARG A 70 -12.09 8.58 -5.51
CA ARG A 70 -11.71 9.54 -6.57
C ARG A 70 -10.38 10.25 -6.28
N ASP A 71 -10.14 10.59 -5.01
CA ASP A 71 -9.01 11.42 -4.59
C ASP A 71 -7.85 10.61 -3.98
N ALA A 72 -7.84 9.28 -4.23
CA ALA A 72 -6.77 8.41 -3.77
C ALA A 72 -5.42 8.77 -4.43
N PRO A 73 -4.32 8.94 -3.65
CA PRO A 73 -3.01 9.19 -4.20
C PRO A 73 -2.59 8.09 -5.17
N ALA A 74 -2.23 8.47 -6.41
CA ALA A 74 -1.92 7.51 -7.47
C ALA A 74 -0.81 6.51 -7.07
N SER A 75 0.19 6.97 -6.31
CA SER A 75 1.26 6.11 -5.79
C SER A 75 0.78 5.09 -4.74
N LEU A 76 -0.22 5.47 -3.93
CA LEU A 76 -0.79 4.58 -2.92
C LEU A 76 -1.67 3.51 -3.58
N THR A 77 -2.48 3.90 -4.57
CA THR A 77 -3.24 2.96 -5.41
C THR A 77 -2.31 2.04 -6.20
N ALA A 78 -1.20 2.55 -6.75
CA ALA A 78 -0.20 1.73 -7.43
C ALA A 78 0.45 0.70 -6.50
N LEU A 79 0.77 1.09 -5.25
CA LEU A 79 1.27 0.17 -4.23
C LEU A 79 0.24 -0.92 -3.91
N ALA A 80 -1.02 -0.54 -3.67
CA ALA A 80 -2.10 -1.49 -3.40
C ALA A 80 -2.26 -2.53 -4.52
N ARG A 81 -2.25 -2.09 -5.78
CA ARG A 81 -2.27 -2.99 -6.96
C ARG A 81 -1.05 -3.89 -7.01
N GLY A 82 0.13 -3.36 -6.69
CA GLY A 82 1.37 -4.15 -6.62
C GLY A 82 1.27 -5.27 -5.59
N VAL A 83 0.77 -4.96 -4.39
CA VAL A 83 0.54 -5.93 -3.31
C VAL A 83 -0.51 -6.97 -3.72
N ALA A 84 -1.66 -6.55 -4.26
CA ALA A 84 -2.73 -7.48 -4.67
C ALA A 84 -2.23 -8.50 -5.69
N ARG A 85 -1.46 -8.05 -6.70
CA ARG A 85 -0.84 -8.95 -7.69
C ARG A 85 0.14 -9.96 -7.09
N ILE A 86 0.74 -9.67 -5.93
CA ILE A 86 1.64 -10.59 -5.24
C ILE A 86 0.85 -11.59 -4.41
N VAL A 87 -0.20 -11.14 -3.71
CA VAL A 87 -1.00 -11.94 -2.78
C VAL A 87 -1.95 -12.90 -3.50
N ASP A 88 -2.50 -12.50 -4.65
CA ASP A 88 -3.41 -13.33 -5.46
C ASP A 88 -2.67 -14.40 -6.29
N LEU A 89 -1.37 -14.60 -6.07
CA LEU A 89 -0.61 -15.63 -6.75
C LEU A 89 -0.83 -17.00 -6.10
N PRO A 90 -1.02 -18.06 -6.92
CA PRO A 90 -1.34 -19.41 -6.45
C PRO A 90 -0.19 -20.09 -5.69
#